data_AF-A0A9D7VLW3-F1
#
_entry.id   AF-A0A9D7VLW3-F1
#
_cell.length_a   1.000
_cell.length_b   1.000
_cell.length_c   1.000
_cell.angle_alpha   90.00
_cell.angle_beta   90.00
_cell.angle_gamma   90.00
#
_symmetry.space_group_name_H-M   'P 1'
#
loop_
_entity.id
_entity.type
_entity.pdbx_description
1 polymer ?
#
loop_
_entity_poly.entity_id
_entity_poly.type
_entity_poly.pdbx_seq_one_letter_code
_entity_poly.pdbx_strand_id
1 'polypeptide(L)'
;MSEGEKTAPTSPAIDVVYTWVDDTFPGYAETLRQFATDRHDTNPNRTRDNLEMLRYSLRSLERHVPFVGRVHLLTCRPQVPDWLNAEHPDISIVHHDEIMAPEILPTFNSFAIVSHLGKLPGVSERFLYCEDDMLFLAPATLADFVEDDGRTRVFTKNKDAPVQARTKPEDSPWNRSMANANAALDREFASHRRRFLAHGPRLIERSAFEEMCNRFPGEIAATRASRSAAATTCRQSIFIRTICWRKTRVVLRPTPRRGG
;
A
#
# COMPACT_ATOMS: atom_id res chain seq x y z
N MET A 1 21.84 -29.74 -36.93
CA MET A 1 21.85 -29.68 -35.45
C MET A 1 21.90 -28.20 -35.09
N SER A 2 20.74 -27.58 -34.88
CA SER A 2 20.65 -26.15 -34.55
C SER A 2 20.55 -25.99 -33.04
N GLU A 3 21.46 -25.19 -32.50
CA GLU A 3 21.36 -24.60 -31.17
C GLU A 3 20.09 -23.75 -31.09
N GLY A 4 19.43 -23.77 -29.93
CA GLY A 4 18.18 -23.06 -29.68
C GLY A 4 18.01 -22.80 -28.19
N GLU A 5 18.77 -21.82 -27.72
CA GLU A 5 18.40 -20.85 -26.68
C GLU A 5 17.90 -21.38 -25.32
N LYS A 6 18.85 -21.54 -24.39
CA LYS A 6 18.56 -21.47 -22.95
C LYS A 6 18.05 -20.07 -22.64
N THR A 7 16.74 -19.93 -22.41
CA THR A 7 16.14 -18.71 -21.86
C THR A 7 16.91 -18.28 -20.61
N ALA A 8 17.51 -17.09 -20.67
CA ALA A 8 18.15 -16.43 -19.53
C ALA A 8 17.14 -16.31 -18.36
N PRO A 9 17.59 -16.26 -17.10
CA PRO A 9 16.70 -15.98 -15.99
C PRO A 9 16.06 -14.60 -16.22
N THR A 10 14.76 -14.58 -16.53
CA THR A 10 13.94 -13.38 -16.50
C THR A 10 14.19 -12.69 -15.16
N SER A 11 14.51 -11.40 -15.20
CA SER A 11 14.54 -10.52 -14.02
C SER A 11 13.37 -10.87 -13.08
N PRO A 12 13.54 -10.78 -11.74
CA PRO A 12 12.46 -11.11 -10.82
C PRO A 12 11.20 -10.33 -11.22
N ALA A 13 10.12 -11.05 -11.51
CA ALA A 13 8.87 -10.47 -11.98
C ALA A 13 8.38 -9.45 -10.94
N ILE A 14 8.05 -8.23 -11.41
CA ILE A 14 7.46 -7.20 -10.57
C ILE A 14 5.96 -7.20 -10.88
N ASP A 15 5.16 -7.76 -9.99
CA ASP A 15 3.71 -7.73 -10.14
C ASP A 15 3.15 -6.33 -9.86
N VAL A 16 1.88 -6.11 -10.16
CA VAL A 16 1.15 -4.91 -9.76
C VAL A 16 -0.01 -5.31 -8.86
N VAL A 17 -0.23 -4.55 -7.79
CA VAL A 17 -1.39 -4.75 -6.92
C VAL A 17 -2.20 -3.47 -6.90
N TYR A 18 -3.45 -3.55 -7.36
CA TYR A 18 -4.45 -2.49 -7.24
C TYR A 18 -5.37 -2.76 -6.05
N THR A 19 -5.73 -1.72 -5.32
CA THR A 19 -6.90 -1.75 -4.43
C THR A 19 -8.03 -0.95 -5.06
N TRP A 20 -9.23 -1.53 -5.09
CA TRP A 20 -10.40 -0.87 -5.66
C TRP A 20 -11.69 -1.35 -5.01
N VAL A 21 -12.61 -0.41 -4.80
CA VAL A 21 -14.00 -0.67 -4.42
C VAL A 21 -14.89 0.35 -5.12
N ASP A 22 -16.12 -0.04 -5.43
CA ASP A 22 -17.12 0.80 -6.07
C ASP A 22 -18.42 0.83 -5.24
N ASP A 23 -18.89 2.03 -4.91
CA ASP A 23 -20.09 2.26 -4.10
C ASP A 23 -21.42 2.05 -4.84
N THR A 24 -21.37 1.90 -6.16
CA THR A 24 -22.53 1.60 -6.99
C THR A 24 -22.92 0.12 -6.96
N PHE A 25 -22.04 -0.76 -6.47
CA PHE A 25 -22.33 -2.18 -6.35
C PHE A 25 -23.52 -2.45 -5.40
N PRO A 26 -24.47 -3.31 -5.80
CA PRO A 26 -25.64 -3.61 -4.98
C PRO A 26 -25.27 -4.05 -3.56
N GLY A 27 -25.92 -3.45 -2.56
CA GLY A 27 -25.70 -3.75 -1.14
C GLY A 27 -24.48 -3.09 -0.50
N TYR A 28 -23.53 -2.52 -1.28
CA TYR A 28 -22.34 -1.88 -0.70
C TYR A 28 -22.69 -0.68 0.17
N ALA A 29 -23.45 0.27 -0.39
CA ALA A 29 -23.85 1.48 0.33
C ALA A 29 -24.73 1.17 1.55
N GLU A 30 -25.58 0.14 1.49
CA GLU A 30 -26.39 -0.30 2.62
C GLU A 30 -25.53 -0.90 3.73
N THR A 31 -24.61 -1.79 3.37
CA THR A 31 -23.65 -2.38 4.31
C THR A 31 -22.79 -1.29 4.96
N LEU A 32 -22.24 -0.36 4.17
CA LEU A 32 -21.45 0.77 4.70
C LEU A 32 -22.22 1.57 5.74
N ARG A 33 -23.50 1.89 5.49
CA ARG A 33 -24.34 2.65 6.44
C ARG A 33 -24.57 1.93 7.77
N GLN A 34 -24.51 0.59 7.80
CA GLN A 34 -24.65 -0.17 9.05
C GLN A 34 -23.43 -0.02 9.98
N PHE A 35 -22.25 0.29 9.41
CA PHE A 35 -21.00 0.40 10.16
C PHE A 35 -20.45 1.83 10.26
N ALA A 36 -20.93 2.75 9.43
CA ALA A 36 -20.49 4.14 9.44
C ALA A 36 -20.86 4.80 10.77
N THR A 37 -19.88 5.45 11.40
CA THR A 37 -20.08 6.14 12.68
C THR A 37 -20.24 7.65 12.53
N ASP A 38 -19.77 8.20 11.41
CA ASP A 38 -19.85 9.62 11.10
C ASP A 38 -20.05 9.89 9.59
N ARG A 39 -20.18 11.17 9.22
CA ARG A 39 -20.35 11.61 7.83
C ARG A 39 -19.09 11.43 6.97
N HIS A 40 -17.92 11.33 7.59
CA HIS A 40 -16.67 11.11 6.88
C HIS A 40 -16.61 9.67 6.34
N ASP A 41 -17.12 8.70 7.09
CA ASP A 41 -17.19 7.29 6.67
C ASP A 41 -18.05 7.12 5.41
N THR A 42 -19.15 7.84 5.31
CA THR A 42 -20.07 7.83 4.16
C THR A 42 -19.69 8.80 3.03
N ASN A 43 -18.48 9.39 3.07
CA ASN A 43 -18.05 10.30 2.01
C ASN A 43 -17.88 9.53 0.68
N PRO A 44 -18.62 9.86 -0.38
CA PRO A 44 -18.57 9.12 -1.64
C PRO A 44 -17.17 9.14 -2.28
N ASN A 45 -16.37 10.19 -2.06
CA ASN A 45 -15.01 10.26 -2.61
C ASN A 45 -14.07 9.15 -2.08
N ARG A 46 -14.51 8.33 -1.13
CA ARG A 46 -13.73 7.20 -0.58
C ARG A 46 -13.91 5.89 -1.35
N THR A 47 -14.98 5.78 -2.13
CA THR A 47 -15.46 4.50 -2.69
C THR A 47 -16.07 4.65 -4.08
N ARG A 48 -16.17 5.87 -4.59
CA ARG A 48 -16.81 6.16 -5.87
C ARG A 48 -15.79 6.03 -7.00
N ASP A 49 -16.07 5.15 -7.96
CA ASP A 49 -15.37 5.07 -9.25
C ASP A 49 -16.15 5.78 -10.37
N ASN A 50 -16.54 7.04 -10.11
CA ASN A 50 -17.47 7.78 -10.99
C ASN A 50 -16.92 8.13 -12.38
N LEU A 51 -15.67 7.81 -12.67
CA LEU A 51 -15.00 8.17 -13.93
C LEU A 51 -14.30 6.97 -14.58
N GLU A 52 -14.61 5.73 -14.17
CA GLU A 52 -13.87 4.53 -14.58
C GLU A 52 -12.35 4.70 -14.34
N MET A 53 -11.97 5.32 -13.23
CA MET A 53 -10.58 5.67 -12.89
C MET A 53 -9.69 4.44 -12.92
N LEU A 54 -10.16 3.29 -12.39
CA LEU A 54 -9.43 2.03 -12.45
C LEU A 54 -9.12 1.63 -13.91
N ARG A 55 -10.09 1.78 -14.82
CA ARG A 55 -9.92 1.45 -16.24
C ARG A 55 -8.83 2.30 -16.90
N TYR A 56 -8.86 3.60 -16.65
CA TYR A 56 -7.85 4.53 -17.18
C TYR A 56 -6.47 4.30 -16.53
N SER A 57 -6.45 4.01 -15.23
CA SER A 57 -5.24 3.65 -14.50
C SER A 57 -4.58 2.40 -15.08
N LEU A 58 -5.32 1.31 -15.28
CA LEU A 58 -4.81 0.07 -15.90
C LEU A 58 -4.30 0.30 -17.33
N ARG A 59 -5.01 1.07 -18.15
CA ARG A 59 -4.55 1.45 -19.51
C ARG A 59 -3.26 2.27 -19.48
N SER A 60 -3.14 3.16 -18.50
CA SER A 60 -1.93 3.95 -18.32
C SER A 60 -0.75 3.09 -17.89
N LEU A 61 -0.98 2.10 -17.02
CA LEU A 61 0.02 1.11 -16.59
C LEU A 61 0.53 0.32 -17.80
N GLU A 62 -0.38 -0.27 -18.58
CA GLU A 62 -0.04 -1.06 -19.79
C GLU A 62 0.83 -0.25 -20.76
N ARG A 63 0.48 1.03 -20.96
CA ARG A 63 1.19 1.91 -21.90
C ARG A 63 2.56 2.37 -21.39
N HIS A 64 2.69 2.61 -20.08
CA HIS A 64 3.81 3.38 -19.54
C HIS A 64 4.74 2.59 -18.63
N VAL A 65 4.39 1.38 -18.20
CA VAL A 65 5.16 0.62 -17.21
C VAL A 65 5.42 -0.81 -17.72
N PRO A 66 6.12 -0.98 -18.86
CA PRO A 66 6.21 -2.28 -19.56
C PRO A 66 7.04 -3.36 -18.84
N PHE A 67 7.67 -3.03 -17.70
CA PHE A 67 8.51 -3.94 -16.94
C PHE A 67 7.76 -4.73 -15.87
N VAL A 68 6.44 -4.54 -15.74
CA VAL A 68 5.61 -5.24 -14.76
C VAL A 68 5.03 -6.53 -15.34
N GLY A 69 4.74 -7.49 -14.47
CA GLY A 69 4.11 -8.77 -14.77
C GLY A 69 2.61 -8.76 -14.46
N ARG A 70 2.19 -9.70 -13.63
CA ARG A 70 0.77 -9.95 -13.34
C ARG A 70 0.14 -8.78 -12.57
N VAL A 71 -1.11 -8.46 -12.91
CA VAL A 71 -1.93 -7.50 -12.16
C VAL A 71 -2.86 -8.24 -11.20
N HIS A 72 -2.79 -7.89 -9.92
CA HIS A 72 -3.71 -8.37 -8.90
C HIS A 72 -4.65 -7.23 -8.49
N LEU A 73 -5.95 -7.43 -8.69
CA LEU A 73 -7.00 -6.51 -8.25
C LEU A 73 -7.54 -7.00 -6.91
N LEU A 74 -7.17 -6.31 -5.83
CA LEU A 74 -7.69 -6.53 -4.48
C LEU A 74 -8.98 -5.71 -4.30
N THR A 75 -10.10 -6.40 -4.09
CA THR A 75 -11.42 -5.77 -3.96
C THR A 75 -12.32 -6.48 -2.95
N CYS A 76 -13.54 -5.99 -2.71
CA CYS A 76 -14.49 -6.63 -1.80
C CYS A 76 -15.48 -7.50 -2.57
N ARG A 77 -15.83 -8.68 -2.03
CA ARG A 77 -16.82 -9.56 -2.69
C ARG A 77 -18.20 -8.89 -2.71
N PRO A 78 -18.96 -8.97 -3.82
CA PRO A 78 -18.70 -9.70 -5.08
C PRO A 78 -18.17 -8.81 -6.22
N GLN A 79 -17.46 -7.72 -5.90
CA GLN A 79 -17.13 -6.71 -6.90
C GLN A 79 -16.13 -7.21 -7.93
N VAL A 80 -16.51 -7.09 -9.19
CA VAL A 80 -15.66 -7.32 -10.37
C VAL A 80 -16.08 -6.27 -11.40
N PRO A 81 -15.17 -5.42 -11.92
CA PRO A 81 -15.57 -4.44 -12.92
C PRO A 81 -16.09 -5.13 -14.19
N ASP A 82 -17.30 -4.79 -14.65
CA ASP A 82 -17.96 -5.44 -15.79
C ASP A 82 -17.17 -5.34 -17.11
N TRP A 83 -16.34 -4.32 -17.24
CA TRP A 83 -15.48 -4.10 -18.41
C TRP A 83 -14.15 -4.87 -18.35
N LEU A 84 -13.81 -5.50 -17.22
CA LEU A 84 -12.56 -6.21 -17.01
C LEU A 84 -12.70 -7.68 -17.44
N ASN A 85 -11.79 -8.16 -18.28
CA ASN A 85 -11.70 -9.59 -18.58
C ASN A 85 -11.05 -10.33 -17.41
N ALA A 86 -11.85 -10.83 -16.48
CA ALA A 86 -11.39 -11.57 -15.30
C ALA A 86 -10.65 -12.87 -15.64
N GLU A 87 -10.88 -13.44 -16.84
CA GLU A 87 -10.24 -14.68 -17.32
C GLU A 87 -8.87 -14.42 -17.99
N HIS A 88 -8.41 -13.17 -18.05
CA HIS A 88 -7.10 -12.87 -18.62
C HIS A 88 -5.99 -13.51 -17.77
N PRO A 89 -5.04 -14.26 -18.37
CA PRO A 89 -4.03 -15.02 -17.61
C PRO A 89 -3.15 -14.14 -16.70
N ASP A 90 -2.89 -12.89 -17.12
CA ASP A 90 -2.10 -11.92 -16.35
C ASP A 90 -2.93 -11.07 -15.38
N ILE A 91 -4.21 -11.40 -15.17
CA ILE A 91 -5.07 -10.73 -14.20
C ILE A 91 -5.43 -11.73 -13.10
N SER A 92 -5.45 -11.25 -11.87
CA SER A 92 -5.89 -11.98 -10.68
C SER A 92 -6.88 -11.10 -9.94
N ILE A 93 -8.09 -11.58 -9.69
CA ILE A 93 -9.03 -10.88 -8.81
C ILE A 93 -8.97 -11.57 -7.45
N VAL A 94 -8.61 -10.82 -6.42
CA VAL A 94 -8.52 -11.32 -5.05
C VAL A 94 -9.51 -10.54 -4.22
N HIS A 95 -10.42 -11.23 -3.55
CA HIS A 95 -11.36 -10.58 -2.66
C HIS A 95 -10.78 -10.44 -1.25
N HIS A 96 -11.27 -9.44 -0.50
CA HIS A 96 -10.84 -9.21 0.88
C HIS A 96 -10.99 -10.46 1.77
N ASP A 97 -12.04 -11.25 1.58
CA ASP A 97 -12.32 -12.47 2.35
C ASP A 97 -11.37 -13.64 2.07
N GLU A 98 -10.55 -13.55 1.02
CA GLU A 98 -9.53 -14.55 0.70
C GLU A 98 -8.23 -14.35 1.50
N ILE A 99 -7.99 -13.14 2.01
CA ILE A 99 -6.73 -12.78 2.70
C ILE A 99 -6.92 -12.15 4.09
N MET A 100 -8.16 -11.79 4.44
CA MET A 100 -8.54 -11.17 5.70
C MET A 100 -9.42 -12.10 6.52
N ALA A 101 -9.25 -12.06 7.84
CA ALA A 101 -10.04 -12.90 8.74
C ALA A 101 -11.52 -12.44 8.74
N PRO A 102 -12.50 -13.35 8.81
CA PRO A 102 -13.92 -13.00 8.76
C PRO A 102 -14.35 -11.97 9.82
N GLU A 103 -13.72 -11.96 11.00
CA GLU A 103 -14.09 -11.13 12.14
C GLU A 103 -13.82 -9.63 11.90
N ILE A 104 -12.87 -9.32 11.00
CA ILE A 104 -12.53 -7.94 10.64
C ILE A 104 -13.26 -7.45 9.39
N LEU A 105 -14.13 -8.28 8.80
CA LEU A 105 -14.95 -7.95 7.64
C LEU A 105 -16.40 -7.59 8.05
N PRO A 106 -17.12 -6.81 7.22
CA PRO A 106 -16.58 -5.99 6.13
C PRO A 106 -15.67 -4.88 6.67
N THR A 107 -14.72 -4.43 5.84
CA THR A 107 -13.87 -3.28 6.14
C THR A 107 -13.96 -2.25 5.03
N PHE A 108 -14.03 -0.98 5.44
CA PHE A 108 -14.04 0.20 4.58
C PHE A 108 -12.78 1.04 4.80
N ASN A 109 -11.81 0.49 5.54
CA ASN A 109 -10.57 1.15 5.91
C ASN A 109 -9.46 0.74 4.95
N SER A 110 -9.06 1.64 4.06
CA SER A 110 -7.97 1.38 3.11
C SER A 110 -6.66 1.02 3.83
N PHE A 111 -6.39 1.55 5.03
CA PHE A 111 -5.23 1.14 5.81
C PHE A 111 -5.34 -0.31 6.31
N ALA A 112 -6.52 -0.81 6.64
CA ALA A 112 -6.71 -2.22 6.98
C ALA A 112 -6.47 -3.11 5.75
N ILE A 113 -6.99 -2.71 4.59
CA ILE A 113 -6.84 -3.42 3.31
C ILE A 113 -5.37 -3.49 2.90
N VAL A 114 -4.69 -2.34 2.84
CA VAL A 114 -3.26 -2.23 2.48
C VAL A 114 -2.37 -3.04 3.43
N SER A 115 -2.78 -3.25 4.68
CA SER A 115 -2.03 -4.06 5.64
C SER A 115 -1.89 -5.53 5.25
N HIS A 116 -2.69 -6.01 4.29
CA HIS A 116 -2.75 -7.41 3.87
C HIS A 116 -2.10 -7.64 2.49
N LEU A 117 -1.52 -6.62 1.83
CA LEU A 117 -1.01 -6.75 0.47
C LEU A 117 0.02 -7.89 0.29
N GLY A 118 0.88 -8.10 1.29
CA GLY A 118 1.86 -9.20 1.24
C GLY A 118 1.26 -10.61 1.29
N LYS A 119 -0.03 -10.74 1.63
CA LYS A 119 -0.73 -12.03 1.75
C LYS A 119 -1.47 -12.45 0.48
N LEU A 120 -1.39 -11.66 -0.60
CA LEU A 120 -2.06 -12.00 -1.84
C LEU A 120 -1.55 -13.34 -2.40
N PRO A 121 -2.42 -14.29 -2.76
CA PRO A 121 -2.01 -15.56 -3.33
C PRO A 121 -1.21 -15.35 -4.62
N GLY A 122 0.00 -15.90 -4.67
CA GLY A 122 0.85 -15.85 -5.86
C GLY A 122 1.44 -14.48 -6.19
N VAL A 123 1.35 -13.48 -5.31
CA VAL A 123 2.04 -12.19 -5.52
C VAL A 123 3.57 -12.36 -5.47
N SER A 124 4.25 -11.76 -6.43
CA SER A 124 5.71 -11.74 -6.51
C SER A 124 6.37 -11.09 -5.28
N GLU A 125 7.64 -11.43 -5.04
CA GLU A 125 8.42 -10.84 -3.92
C GLU A 125 8.54 -9.32 -4.05
N ARG A 126 8.54 -8.80 -5.28
CA ARG A 126 8.46 -7.37 -5.55
C ARG A 126 7.15 -7.09 -6.28
N PHE A 127 6.42 -6.08 -5.83
CA PHE A 127 5.22 -5.64 -6.51
C PHE A 127 5.04 -4.13 -6.42
N LEU A 128 4.47 -3.54 -7.47
CA LEU A 128 4.07 -2.14 -7.51
C LEU A 128 2.65 -2.02 -6.98
N TYR A 129 2.48 -1.39 -5.82
CA TYR A 129 1.16 -1.06 -5.28
C TYR A 129 0.64 0.25 -5.87
N CYS A 130 -0.58 0.20 -6.38
CA CYS A 130 -1.34 1.34 -6.91
C CYS A 130 -2.73 1.41 -6.26
N GLU A 131 -3.21 2.62 -6.02
CA GLU A 131 -4.65 2.87 -5.83
C GLU A 131 -5.27 3.12 -7.22
N ASP A 132 -6.57 2.91 -7.34
CA ASP A 132 -7.35 3.04 -8.58
C ASP A 132 -7.28 4.44 -9.21
N ASP A 133 -7.03 5.47 -8.40
CA ASP A 133 -6.90 6.87 -8.82
C ASP A 133 -5.48 7.28 -9.29
N MET A 134 -4.54 6.33 -9.39
CA MET A 134 -3.16 6.60 -9.76
C MET A 134 -2.91 6.36 -11.25
N LEU A 135 -2.56 7.40 -12.01
CA LEU A 135 -2.25 7.30 -13.44
C LEU A 135 -0.77 7.51 -13.74
N PHE A 136 -0.27 6.75 -14.73
CA PHE A 136 1.04 6.98 -15.34
C PHE A 136 0.88 7.88 -16.56
N LEU A 137 1.48 9.07 -16.52
CA LEU A 137 1.35 10.07 -17.59
C LEU A 137 2.57 10.14 -18.53
N ALA A 138 3.60 9.38 -18.22
CA ALA A 138 4.83 9.27 -19.00
C ALA A 138 5.43 7.86 -18.80
N PRO A 139 6.23 7.35 -19.76
CA PRO A 139 6.94 6.09 -19.59
C PRO A 139 7.78 6.09 -18.30
N ALA A 140 7.64 5.04 -17.51
CA ALA A 140 8.37 4.80 -16.29
C ALA A 140 9.32 3.61 -16.47
N THR A 141 10.39 3.62 -15.70
CA THR A 141 11.42 2.58 -15.65
C THR A 141 11.58 2.11 -14.21
N LEU A 142 12.22 0.96 -14.01
CA LEU A 142 12.52 0.47 -12.66
C LEU A 142 13.38 1.47 -11.85
N ALA A 143 14.25 2.24 -12.53
CA ALA A 143 15.10 3.25 -11.91
C ALA A 143 14.30 4.41 -11.28
N ASP A 144 13.06 4.63 -11.71
CA ASP A 144 12.15 5.59 -11.08
C ASP A 144 11.66 5.11 -9.70
N PHE A 145 11.74 3.80 -9.42
CA PHE A 145 11.29 3.19 -8.17
C PHE A 145 12.42 2.65 -7.30
N VAL A 146 13.63 2.53 -7.84
CA VAL A 146 14.78 1.90 -7.18
C VAL A 146 16.00 2.82 -7.27
N GLU A 147 16.69 3.00 -6.14
CA GLU A 147 17.99 3.66 -6.04
C GLU A 147 19.10 2.75 -6.58
N ASP A 148 20.25 3.32 -6.95
CA ASP A 148 21.38 2.55 -7.49
C ASP A 148 21.91 1.47 -6.51
N ASP A 149 21.67 1.64 -5.21
CA ASP A 149 22.01 0.66 -4.17
C ASP A 149 20.93 -0.39 -3.90
N GLY A 150 19.90 -0.45 -4.74
CA GLY A 150 18.82 -1.42 -4.67
C GLY A 150 17.69 -1.06 -3.69
N ARG A 151 17.79 0.06 -2.97
CA ARG A 151 16.68 0.52 -2.12
C ARG A 151 15.50 0.98 -2.94
N THR A 152 14.30 0.71 -2.44
CA THR A 152 13.09 1.36 -2.94
C THR A 152 13.11 2.88 -2.71
N ARG A 153 12.85 3.64 -3.77
CA ARG A 153 12.63 5.09 -3.72
C ARG A 153 11.31 5.40 -3.02
N VAL A 154 11.32 6.46 -2.22
CA VAL A 154 10.11 6.94 -1.53
C VAL A 154 9.90 8.41 -1.81
N PHE A 155 8.82 8.71 -2.52
CA PHE A 155 8.43 10.06 -2.88
C PHE A 155 7.79 10.78 -1.68
N THR A 156 8.31 11.95 -1.34
CA THR A 156 7.83 12.75 -0.20
C THR A 156 7.31 14.11 -0.62
N LYS A 157 6.27 14.62 0.05
CA LYS A 157 5.78 15.99 -0.11
C LYS A 157 6.62 16.96 0.73
N ASN A 158 6.57 18.25 0.41
CA ASN A 158 7.15 19.32 1.23
C ASN A 158 6.26 19.69 2.42
N LYS A 159 5.96 18.68 3.26
CA LYS A 159 5.15 18.78 4.46
C LYS A 159 5.58 17.71 5.46
N ASP A 160 5.67 18.05 6.73
CA ASP A 160 6.04 17.11 7.79
C ASP A 160 4.86 16.28 8.26
N ALA A 161 5.13 15.00 8.54
CA ALA A 161 4.19 14.11 9.19
C ALA A 161 3.76 14.72 10.55
N PRO A 162 2.46 14.64 10.89
CA PRO A 162 1.99 15.15 12.16
C PRO A 162 2.62 14.36 13.31
N VAL A 163 2.79 15.02 14.44
CA VAL A 163 3.29 14.41 15.68
C VAL A 163 2.12 14.19 16.61
N GLN A 164 2.03 13.01 17.23
CA GLN A 164 0.89 12.60 18.05
C GLN A 164 0.61 13.58 19.21
N ALA A 165 1.65 14.13 19.84
CA ALA A 165 1.49 15.14 20.90
C ALA A 165 0.81 16.45 20.45
N ARG A 166 0.67 16.67 19.13
CA ARG A 166 0.05 17.87 18.54
C ARG A 166 -1.26 17.58 17.82
N THR A 167 -1.70 16.32 17.76
CA THR A 167 -2.97 15.98 17.12
C THR A 167 -4.16 16.27 18.02
N LYS A 168 -5.28 16.68 17.42
CA LYS A 168 -6.52 17.00 18.10
C LYS A 168 -7.65 16.04 17.73
N PRO A 169 -8.70 15.90 18.55
CA PRO A 169 -9.88 15.08 18.23
C PRO A 169 -10.62 15.48 16.95
N GLU A 170 -10.52 16.73 16.53
CA GLU A 170 -11.11 17.25 15.30
C GLU A 170 -10.24 17.05 14.04
N ASP A 171 -8.98 16.64 14.21
CA ASP A 171 -8.10 16.37 13.07
C ASP A 171 -8.64 15.20 12.23
N SER A 172 -8.42 15.28 10.92
CA SER A 172 -8.85 14.22 10.01
C SER A 172 -8.31 12.85 10.44
N PRO A 173 -9.09 11.77 10.29
CA PRO A 173 -8.62 10.43 10.63
C PRO A 173 -7.30 10.06 9.94
N TRP A 174 -7.10 10.58 8.73
CA TRP A 174 -5.88 10.41 7.96
C TRP A 174 -4.66 11.06 8.64
N ASN A 175 -4.77 12.31 9.12
CA ASN A 175 -3.68 12.97 9.86
C ASN A 175 -3.36 12.23 11.16
N ARG A 176 -4.38 11.83 11.92
CA ARG A 176 -4.18 11.07 13.17
C ARG A 176 -3.50 9.73 12.92
N SER A 177 -3.91 9.03 11.86
CA SER A 177 -3.31 7.73 11.50
C SER A 177 -1.83 7.83 11.16
N MET A 178 -1.42 8.94 10.56
CA MET A 178 0.00 9.20 10.32
C MET A 178 0.75 9.60 11.58
N ALA A 179 0.11 10.33 12.50
CA ALA A 179 0.72 10.71 13.76
C ALA A 179 0.99 9.49 14.65
N ASN A 180 0.07 8.53 14.68
CA ASN A 180 0.24 7.25 15.36
C ASN A 180 1.40 6.45 14.75
N ALA A 181 1.45 6.34 13.42
CA ALA A 181 2.57 5.69 12.73
C ALA A 181 3.90 6.38 13.03
N ASN A 182 3.92 7.71 13.06
CA ASN A 182 5.12 8.48 13.38
C ASN A 182 5.57 8.25 14.84
N ALA A 183 4.64 8.19 15.79
CA ALA A 183 4.94 7.90 17.19
C ALA A 183 5.48 6.47 17.39
N ALA A 184 4.90 5.48 16.71
CA ALA A 184 5.39 4.10 16.74
C ALA A 184 6.82 4.00 16.19
N LEU A 185 7.14 4.73 15.12
CA LEU A 185 8.48 4.80 14.57
C LEU A 185 9.47 5.54 15.47
N ASP A 186 9.03 6.61 16.15
CA ASP A 186 9.87 7.34 17.11
C ASP A 186 10.26 6.46 18.31
N ARG A 187 9.32 5.64 18.79
CA ARG A 187 9.56 4.66 19.85
C ARG A 187 10.63 3.63 19.46
N GLU A 188 10.62 3.19 18.20
CA GLU A 188 11.48 2.11 17.72
C GLU A 188 12.86 2.58 17.22
N PHE A 189 12.94 3.72 16.54
CA PHE A 189 14.10 4.13 15.75
C PHE A 189 14.69 5.49 16.14
N ALA A 190 14.29 6.02 17.29
CA ALA A 190 14.52 7.39 17.75
C ALA A 190 13.74 8.46 16.98
N SER A 191 13.51 9.59 17.64
CA SER A 191 12.70 10.67 17.09
C SER A 191 13.37 11.36 15.92
N HIS A 192 12.65 11.45 14.80
CA HIS A 192 13.12 12.11 13.58
C HIS A 192 11.98 12.87 12.91
N ARG A 193 12.33 13.99 12.26
CA ARG A 193 11.40 14.71 11.38
C ARG A 193 11.12 13.84 10.14
N ARG A 194 9.92 13.29 10.04
CA ARG A 194 9.47 12.52 8.86
C ARG A 194 8.58 13.39 7.99
N ARG A 195 8.71 13.24 6.67
CA ARG A 195 7.89 13.95 5.68
C ARG A 195 6.69 13.11 5.29
N PHE A 196 5.62 13.78 4.85
CA PHE A 196 4.48 13.16 4.19
C PHE A 196 4.95 12.35 2.99
N LEU A 197 4.37 11.16 2.83
CA LEU A 197 4.52 10.39 1.61
C LEU A 197 3.60 10.96 0.53
N ALA A 198 4.12 11.07 -0.69
CA ALA A 198 3.32 11.41 -1.85
C ALA A 198 2.22 10.36 -2.07
N HIS A 199 1.10 10.81 -2.61
CA HIS A 199 0.09 9.91 -3.16
C HIS A 199 0.59 9.48 -4.53
N GLY A 200 0.78 8.19 -4.75
CA GLY A 200 1.36 7.66 -5.97
C GLY A 200 1.88 6.22 -5.79
N PRO A 201 2.23 5.56 -6.91
CA PRO A 201 2.64 4.16 -6.94
C PRO A 201 3.84 3.90 -6.04
N ARG A 202 3.87 2.71 -5.41
CA ARG A 202 4.95 2.31 -4.51
C ARG A 202 5.42 0.92 -4.84
N LEU A 203 6.71 0.78 -5.13
CA LEU A 203 7.32 -0.54 -5.14
C LEU A 203 7.39 -1.06 -3.71
N ILE A 204 7.03 -2.31 -3.49
CA ILE A 204 7.03 -2.97 -2.18
C ILE A 204 7.78 -4.28 -2.32
N GLU A 205 8.69 -4.55 -1.39
CA GLU A 205 9.25 -5.88 -1.18
C GLU A 205 8.40 -6.61 -0.15
N ARG A 206 7.78 -7.72 -0.55
CA ARG A 206 6.85 -8.49 0.28
C ARG A 206 7.48 -8.90 1.60
N SER A 207 8.71 -9.43 1.59
CA SER A 207 9.42 -9.82 2.81
C SER A 207 9.68 -8.63 3.76
N ALA A 208 10.00 -7.45 3.23
CA ALA A 208 10.19 -6.24 4.04
C ALA A 208 8.84 -5.74 4.61
N PHE A 209 7.76 -5.88 3.85
CA PHE A 209 6.42 -5.58 4.29
C PHE A 209 5.96 -6.52 5.42
N GLU A 210 6.26 -7.81 5.33
CA GLU A 210 5.97 -8.77 6.40
C GLU A 210 6.81 -8.51 7.65
N GLU A 211 8.11 -8.23 7.48
CA GLU A 211 9.00 -7.83 8.58
C GLU A 211 8.44 -6.60 9.32
N MET A 212 7.95 -5.61 8.56
CA MET A 212 7.26 -4.44 9.11
C MET A 212 6.04 -4.84 9.92
N CYS A 213 5.19 -5.70 9.39
CA CYS A 213 4.01 -6.16 10.11
C CYS A 213 4.38 -6.84 11.44
N ASN A 214 5.43 -7.66 11.43
CA ASN A 214 5.90 -8.40 12.60
C ASN A 214 6.60 -7.51 13.63
N ARG A 215 7.20 -6.39 13.21
CA ARG A 215 7.87 -5.44 14.09
C ARG A 215 6.89 -4.52 14.83
N PHE A 216 5.73 -4.24 14.24
CA PHE A 216 4.70 -3.37 14.81
C PHE A 216 3.37 -4.12 15.01
N PRO A 217 3.36 -5.26 15.72
CA PRO A 217 2.20 -6.15 15.75
C PRO A 217 0.98 -5.49 16.37
N GLY A 218 1.15 -4.66 17.41
CA GLY A 218 0.05 -3.95 18.07
C GLY A 218 -0.60 -2.89 17.17
N GLU A 219 0.20 -2.05 16.53
CA GLU A 219 -0.28 -1.02 15.59
C GLU A 219 -0.96 -1.64 14.36
N ILE A 220 -0.41 -2.75 13.87
CA ILE A 220 -0.96 -3.47 12.72
C ILE A 220 -2.25 -4.20 13.09
N ALA A 221 -2.33 -4.86 14.25
CA ALA A 221 -3.56 -5.48 14.72
C ALA A 221 -4.67 -4.44 14.94
N ALA A 222 -4.36 -3.32 15.58
CA ALA A 222 -5.31 -2.23 15.78
C ALA A 222 -5.80 -1.63 14.45
N THR A 223 -4.90 -1.48 13.47
CA THR A 223 -5.26 -1.03 12.12
C THR A 223 -6.18 -2.03 11.43
N ARG A 224 -5.84 -3.32 11.47
CA ARG A 224 -6.61 -4.41 10.83
C ARG A 224 -8.00 -4.57 11.41
N ALA A 225 -8.16 -4.41 12.72
CA ALA A 225 -9.44 -4.54 13.40
C ALA A 225 -10.38 -3.34 13.17
N SER A 226 -9.89 -2.24 12.60
CA SER A 226 -10.66 -1.02 12.44
C SER A 226 -11.40 -0.99 11.10
N ARG A 227 -12.75 -1.00 11.15
CA ARG A 227 -13.63 -1.02 9.96
C ARG A 227 -13.66 0.30 9.18
N SER A 228 -13.39 1.42 9.85
CA SER A 228 -13.26 2.76 9.26
C SER A 228 -11.91 3.36 9.68
N ALA A 229 -11.43 4.40 9.00
CA ALA A 229 -10.22 5.09 9.46
C ALA A 229 -10.47 5.71 10.84
N ALA A 230 -9.98 5.08 11.90
CA ALA A 230 -10.21 5.49 13.29
C ALA A 230 -8.99 6.19 13.90
N ALA A 231 -9.18 6.82 15.06
CA ALA A 231 -8.12 7.51 15.80
C ALA A 231 -6.95 6.60 16.22
N THR A 232 -7.12 5.28 16.22
CA THR A 232 -6.08 4.27 16.57
C THR A 232 -5.40 3.64 15.36
N THR A 233 -5.89 3.92 14.14
CA THR A 233 -5.33 3.33 12.93
C THR A 233 -3.92 3.87 12.67
N CYS A 234 -3.06 3.09 12.01
CA CYS A 234 -1.73 3.48 11.58
C CYS A 234 -1.57 3.31 10.07
N ARG A 235 -0.99 4.32 9.41
CA ARG A 235 -0.72 4.25 7.96
C ARG A 235 0.53 3.42 7.67
N GLN A 236 0.40 2.21 7.10
CA GLN A 236 1.55 1.30 6.89
C GLN A 236 2.65 1.90 6.01
N SER A 237 2.28 2.70 5.00
CA SER A 237 3.26 3.23 4.05
C SER A 237 4.36 4.04 4.72
N ILE A 238 4.07 4.67 5.87
CA ILE A 238 5.06 5.40 6.68
C ILE A 238 6.13 4.47 7.27
N PHE A 239 5.78 3.22 7.59
CA PHE A 239 6.70 2.25 8.18
C PHE A 239 7.62 1.61 7.14
N ILE A 240 7.12 1.33 5.92
CA ILE A 240 7.88 0.64 4.84
C ILE A 240 9.22 1.34 4.57
N ARG A 241 9.23 2.68 4.46
CA ARG A 241 10.45 3.47 4.23
C ARG A 241 11.51 3.25 5.32
N THR A 242 11.08 3.12 6.57
CA THR A 242 11.99 3.08 7.71
C THR A 242 12.71 1.74 7.82
N ILE A 243 12.06 0.66 7.37
CA ILE A 243 12.62 -0.70 7.40
C ILE A 243 13.52 -0.94 6.18
N CYS A 244 13.09 -0.55 4.98
CA CYS A 244 13.93 -0.69 3.78
C CYS A 244 15.24 0.10 3.87
N TRP A 245 15.26 1.22 4.59
CA TRP A 245 16.48 2.02 4.82
C TRP A 245 17.56 1.28 5.64
N ARG A 246 17.20 0.31 6.48
CA ARG A 246 18.17 -0.42 7.31
C ARG A 246 18.77 -1.65 6.62
N LYS A 247 18.10 -2.28 5.65
CA LYS A 247 18.65 -3.42 4.90
C LYS A 247 19.92 -3.06 4.09
N THR A 248 20.12 -1.78 3.76
CA THR A 248 21.32 -1.26 3.08
C THR A 248 22.35 -0.58 3.99
N ARG A 249 22.26 -0.69 5.32
CA ARG A 249 23.31 -0.11 6.18
C ARG A 249 24.51 -1.04 6.29
N VAL A 250 25.54 -0.67 5.50
CA VAL A 250 26.90 -0.46 6.00
C VAL A 250 26.91 -0.34 7.52
N VAL A 251 27.69 -1.22 8.14
CA VAL A 251 28.00 -1.23 9.58
C VAL A 251 28.32 0.19 10.04
N LEU A 252 27.41 0.82 10.77
CA LEU A 252 27.77 1.99 11.57
C LEU A 252 28.66 1.49 12.71
N ARG A 253 29.98 1.58 12.51
CA ARG A 253 30.93 1.46 13.63
C ARG A 253 30.60 2.57 14.64
N PRO A 254 30.61 2.29 15.95
CA PRO A 254 30.48 3.34 16.95
C PRO A 254 31.68 4.29 16.82
N THR A 255 31.42 5.59 16.82
CA THR A 255 32.46 6.62 16.98
C THR A 255 33.16 6.39 18.33
N PRO A 256 34.51 6.41 18.40
CA PRO A 256 35.19 6.31 19.68
C PRO A 256 34.79 7.52 20.53
N ARG A 257 34.32 7.27 21.76
CA ARG A 257 34.25 8.33 22.76
C ARG A 257 35.67 8.87 22.94
N ARG A 258 35.88 10.16 22.65
CA ARG A 258 37.07 10.86 23.15
C ARG A 258 36.91 10.93 24.66
N GLY A 259 37.68 10.10 25.38
CA GLY A 259 37.98 10.33 26.78
C GLY A 259 38.86 11.58 26.89
N GLY A 260 38.64 12.33 27.98
CA GLY A 260 39.54 13.41 28.39
C GLY A 260 40.86 12.90 28.95
#